data_AF-A0A8C6EBY0-F1
#
_entry.id   AF-A0A8C6EBY0-F1
#
_cell.length_a   1.000
_cell.length_b   1.000
_cell.length_c   1.000
_cell.angle_alpha   90.00
_cell.angle_beta   90.00
_cell.angle_gamma   90.00
#
_symmetry.space_group_name_H-M   'P 1'
#
loop_
_entity.id
_entity.type
_entity.pdbx_description
1 polymer ?
#
loop_
_entity_poly.entity_id
_entity_poly.type
_entity_poly.pdbx_seq_one_letter_code
_entity_poly.pdbx_strand_id
1 'polypeptide(L)'
;MLQTGHQGQPLCPSPPKRRPWAPSGPLTRHRPCRPWAPPPWPMSLVGPSWQCGPPRPPDPWGHRSSWNGYPLYQLGNPQLRVFRTNFFIQLVRPGTAQPEDTVQFRIPMEMTRVDLRNYLECIYNVPVAAVRTRVQHGSNRRRDHRNVRIKQPDYKVAYVQLAHGQTFTFPDLFPEGKRPGGSSTDEDLRDQVLEEQRRRQSPDPRRGGVPGWFGL
;
A
#
# COMPACT_ATOMS: atom_id res chain seq x y z
N MET A 1 14.20 -70.32 3.55
CA MET A 1 15.43 -69.51 3.46
C MET A 1 15.50 -68.92 2.06
N LEU A 2 15.07 -67.66 1.89
CA LEU A 2 15.15 -66.89 0.64
C LEU A 2 15.05 -65.40 0.97
N GLN A 3 16.12 -64.68 0.60
CA GLN A 3 16.24 -63.29 0.15
C GLN A 3 15.67 -62.11 0.97
N THR A 4 16.62 -61.40 1.59
CA THR A 4 16.94 -59.97 1.44
C THR A 4 15.98 -59.06 0.68
N GLY A 5 15.61 -57.93 1.31
CA GLY A 5 15.07 -56.74 0.67
C GLY A 5 15.38 -55.48 1.48
N HIS A 6 16.52 -54.85 1.20
CA HIS A 6 16.94 -53.55 1.72
C HIS A 6 15.96 -52.45 1.26
N GLN A 7 15.42 -51.67 2.20
CA GLN A 7 14.66 -50.45 1.89
C GLN A 7 15.64 -49.32 1.55
N GLY A 8 15.61 -48.86 0.29
CA GLY A 8 16.30 -47.67 -0.18
C GLY A 8 15.49 -46.41 0.13
N GLN A 9 16.12 -45.43 0.77
CA GLN A 9 15.61 -44.08 0.96
C GLN A 9 15.68 -43.29 -0.36
N PRO A 10 14.69 -42.46 -0.71
CA PRO A 10 14.81 -41.56 -1.85
C PRO A 10 15.68 -40.34 -1.49
N LEU A 11 16.80 -40.20 -2.20
CA LEU A 11 17.68 -39.04 -2.18
C LEU A 11 16.98 -37.82 -2.79
N CYS A 12 16.79 -36.75 -2.00
CA CYS A 12 16.41 -35.44 -2.52
C CYS A 12 17.55 -34.83 -3.33
N PRO A 13 17.29 -34.24 -4.52
CA PRO A 13 18.31 -33.48 -5.24
C PRO A 13 18.57 -32.12 -4.59
N SER A 14 19.85 -31.87 -4.32
CA SER A 14 20.41 -30.64 -3.77
C SER A 14 20.10 -29.40 -4.63
N PRO A 15 19.86 -28.21 -4.03
CA PRO A 15 19.65 -26.98 -4.78
C PRO A 15 20.94 -26.47 -5.45
N PRO A 16 20.87 -25.81 -6.63
CA PRO A 16 22.05 -25.28 -7.30
C PRO A 16 22.70 -24.14 -6.51
N LYS A 17 24.03 -24.21 -6.39
CA LYS A 17 24.88 -23.22 -5.70
C LYS A 17 24.68 -21.82 -6.30
N ARG A 18 24.32 -20.85 -5.43
CA ARG A 18 24.30 -19.42 -5.77
C ARG A 18 25.70 -18.96 -6.18
N ARG A 19 25.82 -18.33 -7.35
CA ARG A 19 27.06 -17.64 -7.77
C ARG A 19 27.28 -16.43 -6.86
N PRO A 20 28.51 -16.15 -6.41
CA PRO A 20 28.81 -14.96 -5.64
C PRO A 20 28.71 -13.70 -6.51
N TRP A 21 28.23 -12.63 -5.88
CA TRP A 21 28.17 -11.27 -6.39
C TRP A 21 29.57 -10.77 -6.77
N ALA A 22 29.75 -10.32 -8.02
CA ALA A 22 30.99 -9.68 -8.46
C ALA A 22 31.01 -8.20 -7.99
N PRO A 23 32.15 -7.70 -7.50
CA PRO A 23 32.26 -6.33 -7.00
C PRO A 23 32.12 -5.30 -8.13
N SER A 24 31.44 -4.22 -7.79
CA SER A 24 31.23 -3.00 -8.57
C SER A 24 32.55 -2.43 -9.12
N GLY A 25 32.60 -2.27 -10.44
CA GLY A 25 33.65 -1.52 -11.13
C GLY A 25 33.60 -0.01 -10.84
N PRO A 26 34.70 0.72 -11.10
CA PRO A 26 34.90 2.09 -10.64
C PRO A 26 34.02 3.12 -11.36
N LEU A 27 33.67 4.17 -10.60
CA LEU A 27 32.94 5.36 -11.02
C LEU A 27 33.66 6.08 -12.19
N THR A 28 33.13 5.95 -13.40
CA THR A 28 33.59 6.72 -14.56
C THR A 28 32.82 8.04 -14.65
N ARG A 29 33.54 9.11 -14.30
CA ARG A 29 33.46 10.51 -14.74
C ARG A 29 32.11 11.04 -15.29
N HIS A 30 31.57 12.02 -14.57
CA HIS A 30 30.56 12.96 -15.02
C HIS A 30 30.81 13.47 -16.45
N ARG A 31 29.87 13.21 -17.37
CA ARG A 31 29.76 13.95 -18.63
C ARG A 31 29.03 15.27 -18.34
N PRO A 32 29.56 16.43 -18.76
CA PRO A 32 28.83 17.68 -18.62
C PRO A 32 27.62 17.71 -19.56
N CYS A 33 26.50 18.22 -19.04
CA CYS A 33 25.28 18.50 -19.80
C CYS A 33 25.60 19.48 -20.94
N ARG A 34 25.36 19.06 -22.19
CA ARG A 34 25.27 20.01 -23.31
C ARG A 34 23.89 20.69 -23.26
N PRO A 35 23.81 22.03 -23.25
CA PRO A 35 22.54 22.72 -23.43
C PRO A 35 21.96 22.42 -24.81
N TRP A 36 20.68 22.08 -24.84
CA TRP A 36 19.90 21.96 -26.07
C TRP A 36 19.71 23.36 -26.68
N ALA A 37 20.24 23.58 -27.88
CA ALA A 37 19.91 24.76 -28.68
C ALA A 37 18.76 24.39 -29.64
N PRO A 38 17.61 25.09 -29.62
CA PRO A 38 16.59 24.89 -30.63
C PRO A 38 17.08 25.41 -32.00
N PRO A 39 16.73 24.73 -33.11
CA PRO A 39 17.08 25.20 -34.44
C PRO A 39 16.33 26.51 -34.80
N PRO A 40 16.94 27.41 -35.61
CA PRO A 40 16.26 28.61 -36.08
C PRO A 40 15.21 28.23 -37.12
N TRP A 41 13.98 28.69 -36.92
CA TRP A 41 12.92 28.60 -37.90
C TRP A 41 13.15 29.67 -38.96
N PRO A 42 13.09 29.38 -40.27
CA PRO A 42 13.01 30.43 -41.27
C PRO A 42 11.63 31.11 -41.17
N MET A 43 11.63 32.41 -40.88
CA MET A 43 10.47 33.27 -41.07
C MET A 43 10.20 33.40 -42.57
N SER A 44 9.11 32.78 -43.04
CA SER A 44 8.46 33.17 -44.28
C SER A 44 6.98 33.39 -44.02
N LEU A 45 6.60 34.67 -44.08
CA LEU A 45 5.24 35.18 -44.05
C LEU A 45 4.57 34.93 -45.40
N VAL A 46 3.65 33.95 -45.49
CA VAL A 46 2.51 33.98 -46.45
C VAL A 46 1.35 33.11 -45.93
N GLY A 47 0.22 33.76 -45.58
CA GLY A 47 -1.17 33.31 -45.81
C GLY A 47 -1.72 32.06 -45.08
N PRO A 48 -2.86 32.17 -44.34
CA PRO A 48 -3.57 31.01 -43.80
C PRO A 48 -4.49 30.42 -44.86
N SER A 49 -4.08 29.33 -45.52
CA SER A 49 -5.01 28.43 -46.20
C SER A 49 -5.18 27.18 -45.34
N TRP A 50 -6.37 27.04 -44.75
CA TRP A 50 -6.78 25.85 -44.03
C TRP A 50 -7.03 24.74 -45.05
N GLN A 51 -5.97 24.02 -45.41
CA GLN A 51 -6.10 22.77 -46.13
C GLN A 51 -6.32 21.68 -45.08
N CYS A 52 -7.56 21.21 -44.96
CA CYS A 52 -7.88 19.99 -44.23
C CYS A 52 -7.09 18.83 -44.84
N GLY A 53 -6.01 18.42 -44.17
CA GLY A 53 -5.34 17.17 -44.50
C GLY A 53 -6.30 15.99 -44.34
N PRO A 54 -6.14 14.90 -45.13
CA PRO A 54 -7.00 13.74 -45.06
C PRO A 54 -6.99 13.13 -43.64
N PRO A 55 -8.11 12.52 -43.19
CA PRO A 55 -8.17 11.90 -41.88
C PRO A 55 -7.08 10.84 -41.78
N ARG A 56 -6.28 10.90 -40.69
CA ARG A 56 -5.27 9.88 -40.43
C ARG A 56 -5.95 8.51 -40.41
N PRO A 57 -5.40 7.48 -41.10
CA PRO A 57 -5.91 6.13 -40.98
C PRO A 57 -5.81 5.68 -39.52
N PRO A 58 -6.75 4.83 -39.04
CA PRO A 58 -6.66 4.28 -37.70
C PRO A 58 -5.35 3.49 -37.57
N ASP A 59 -4.53 3.84 -36.56
CA ASP A 59 -3.27 3.17 -36.31
C ASP A 59 -3.50 1.66 -36.10
N PRO A 60 -2.91 0.76 -36.93
CA PRO A 60 -3.14 -0.69 -36.85
C PRO A 60 -2.51 -1.33 -35.61
N TRP A 61 -1.66 -0.59 -34.89
CA TRP A 61 -0.92 -1.06 -33.71
C TRP A 61 -1.38 -0.43 -32.41
N GLY A 62 -2.63 0.08 -32.36
CA GLY A 62 -3.38 0.25 -31.12
C GLY A 62 -2.59 0.77 -29.93
N HIS A 63 -1.91 1.91 -30.06
CA HIS A 63 -1.43 2.66 -28.90
C HIS A 63 -2.60 3.35 -28.21
N ARG A 64 -3.54 2.54 -27.71
CA ARG A 64 -4.42 2.95 -26.62
C ARG A 64 -3.56 2.82 -25.37
N SER A 65 -3.05 3.95 -24.89
CA SER A 65 -2.52 4.08 -23.54
C SER A 65 -3.55 3.47 -22.59
N SER A 66 -3.31 2.22 -22.19
CA SER A 66 -4.24 1.40 -21.44
C SER A 66 -4.32 1.96 -20.03
N TRP A 67 -5.30 2.82 -19.80
CA TRP A 67 -5.86 2.98 -18.48
C TRP A 67 -6.78 1.77 -18.23
N ASN A 68 -6.13 0.62 -18.01
CA ASN A 68 -6.67 -0.69 -17.64
C ASN A 68 -7.89 -1.21 -18.44
N GLY A 69 -7.68 -1.53 -19.72
CA GLY A 69 -8.64 -2.32 -20.51
C GLY A 69 -8.40 -3.82 -20.35
N TYR A 70 -9.36 -4.56 -19.76
CA TYR A 70 -9.38 -6.02 -19.87
C TYR A 70 -9.60 -6.43 -21.33
N PRO A 71 -8.96 -7.51 -21.83
CA PRO A 71 -9.16 -7.96 -23.19
C PRO A 71 -10.62 -8.38 -23.41
N LEU A 72 -11.18 -8.03 -24.56
CA LEU A 72 -12.54 -8.39 -24.92
C LEU A 72 -12.66 -9.91 -25.04
N TYR A 73 -13.63 -10.49 -24.34
CA TYR A 73 -13.93 -11.92 -24.45
C TYR A 73 -14.82 -12.19 -25.67
N GLN A 74 -14.44 -13.19 -26.47
CA GLN A 74 -15.24 -13.76 -27.56
C GLN A 74 -15.42 -15.26 -27.30
N LEU A 75 -16.51 -15.85 -27.80
CA LEU A 75 -16.76 -17.28 -27.63
C LEU A 75 -15.64 -18.10 -28.28
N GLY A 76 -15.06 -19.04 -27.52
CA GLY A 76 -13.89 -19.83 -27.96
C GLY A 76 -12.55 -19.24 -27.55
N ASN A 77 -12.51 -18.02 -27.00
CA ASN A 77 -11.29 -17.46 -26.44
C ASN A 77 -10.84 -18.25 -25.19
N PRO A 78 -9.53 -18.29 -24.92
CA PRO A 78 -9.02 -18.89 -23.69
C PRO A 78 -9.50 -18.11 -22.46
N GLN A 79 -9.53 -18.81 -21.32
CA GLN A 79 -9.86 -18.21 -20.03
C GLN A 79 -8.90 -17.06 -19.70
N LEU A 80 -9.45 -15.92 -19.28
CA LEU A 80 -8.66 -14.78 -18.81
C LEU A 80 -7.90 -15.17 -17.53
N ARG A 81 -6.58 -14.96 -17.55
CA ARG A 81 -5.67 -15.21 -16.42
C ARG A 81 -4.89 -13.95 -16.08
N VAL A 82 -4.89 -13.59 -14.80
CA VAL A 82 -4.15 -12.44 -14.27
C VAL A 82 -3.01 -12.96 -13.41
N PHE A 83 -1.77 -12.83 -13.88
CA PHE A 83 -0.59 -13.33 -13.15
C PHE A 83 -0.13 -12.40 -12.03
N ARG A 84 -0.22 -11.09 -12.26
CA ARG A 84 0.14 -10.06 -11.28
C ARG A 84 -1.04 -9.13 -11.07
N THR A 85 -1.71 -9.26 -9.94
CA THR A 85 -2.81 -8.40 -9.56
C THR A 85 -2.28 -7.06 -9.03
N ASN A 86 -3.02 -5.99 -9.26
CA ASN A 86 -2.77 -4.66 -8.68
C ASN A 86 -3.80 -4.34 -7.58
N PHE A 87 -4.27 -5.37 -6.88
CA PHE A 87 -5.28 -5.22 -5.84
C PHE A 87 -4.62 -5.29 -4.47
N PHE A 88 -4.88 -4.26 -3.67
CA PHE A 88 -4.48 -4.18 -2.27
C PHE A 88 -5.74 -4.19 -1.42
N ILE A 89 -5.83 -5.16 -0.53
CA ILE A 89 -6.95 -5.29 0.41
C ILE A 89 -6.44 -5.04 1.84
N GLN A 90 -7.29 -4.47 2.67
CA GLN A 90 -6.96 -4.18 4.07
C GLN A 90 -7.96 -4.89 4.98
N LEU A 91 -7.44 -5.67 5.92
CA LEU A 91 -8.25 -6.23 7.00
C LEU A 91 -8.60 -5.13 8.00
N VAL A 92 -9.86 -5.02 8.39
CA VAL A 92 -10.34 -3.97 9.30
C VAL A 92 -11.09 -4.58 10.47
N ARG A 93 -10.87 -4.04 11.68
CA ARG A 93 -11.63 -4.41 12.86
C ARG A 93 -13.12 -4.08 12.66
N PRO A 94 -14.04 -5.01 12.92
CA PRO A 94 -15.47 -4.75 12.77
C PRO A 94 -15.93 -3.68 13.76
N GLY A 95 -16.71 -2.71 13.28
CA GLY A 95 -17.23 -1.61 14.11
C GLY A 95 -18.49 -1.97 14.90
N THR A 96 -19.21 -3.00 14.46
CA THR A 96 -20.37 -3.57 15.16
C THR A 96 -20.11 -5.03 15.44
N ALA A 97 -20.84 -5.63 16.39
CA ALA A 97 -20.79 -7.08 16.59
C ALA A 97 -21.13 -7.78 15.26
N GLN A 98 -20.25 -8.69 14.84
CA GLN A 98 -20.42 -9.56 13.69
C GLN A 98 -20.31 -11.00 14.17
N PRO A 99 -20.90 -11.96 13.44
CA PRO A 99 -20.67 -13.37 13.68
C PRO A 99 -19.17 -13.72 13.62
N GLU A 100 -18.76 -14.74 14.40
CA GLU A 100 -17.35 -15.14 14.53
C GLU A 100 -16.75 -15.69 13.23
N ASP A 101 -17.58 -16.15 12.29
CA ASP A 101 -17.19 -16.63 10.97
C ASP A 101 -16.99 -15.48 9.96
N THR A 102 -17.35 -14.25 10.32
CA THR A 102 -17.47 -13.12 9.39
C THR A 102 -16.31 -12.14 9.57
N VAL A 103 -15.53 -11.98 8.50
CA VAL A 103 -14.35 -11.11 8.43
C VAL A 103 -14.65 -9.89 7.56
N GLN A 104 -14.16 -8.73 8.01
CA GLN A 104 -14.37 -7.45 7.30
C GLN A 104 -13.09 -6.96 6.61
N PHE A 105 -13.21 -6.68 5.31
CA PHE A 105 -12.13 -6.10 4.49
C PHE A 105 -12.54 -4.77 3.88
N ARG A 106 -11.57 -3.89 3.66
CA ARG A 106 -11.64 -2.77 2.73
C ARG A 106 -10.97 -3.15 1.43
N ILE A 107 -11.68 -2.94 0.34
CA ILE A 107 -11.27 -3.32 -1.01
C ILE A 107 -11.40 -2.14 -1.99
N PRO A 108 -10.62 -2.15 -3.08
CA PRO A 108 -10.72 -1.12 -4.10
C PRO A 108 -12.06 -1.21 -4.86
N MET A 109 -12.42 -0.10 -5.51
CA MET A 109 -13.73 0.05 -6.15
C MET A 109 -13.90 -0.83 -7.39
N GLU A 110 -12.79 -1.20 -8.04
CA GLU A 110 -12.75 -2.02 -9.24
C GLU A 110 -12.99 -3.51 -8.95
N MET A 111 -12.73 -3.96 -7.71
CA MET A 111 -12.73 -5.38 -7.36
C MET A 111 -14.14 -5.94 -7.15
N THR A 112 -14.42 -7.12 -7.69
CA THR A 112 -15.71 -7.81 -7.54
C THR A 112 -15.68 -8.86 -6.41
N ARG A 113 -16.86 -9.43 -6.11
CA ARG A 113 -17.01 -10.50 -5.10
C ARG A 113 -16.27 -11.77 -5.50
N VAL A 114 -16.28 -12.11 -6.79
CA VAL A 114 -15.62 -13.31 -7.33
C VAL A 114 -14.11 -13.12 -7.33
N ASP A 115 -13.63 -11.93 -7.70
CA ASP A 115 -12.20 -11.61 -7.64
C ASP A 115 -11.66 -11.73 -6.22
N LEU A 116 -12.42 -11.25 -5.23
CA LEU A 116 -12.01 -11.34 -3.82
C LEU A 116 -11.93 -12.78 -3.32
N ARG A 117 -12.91 -13.62 -3.69
CA ARG A 117 -12.89 -15.04 -3.36
C ARG A 117 -11.63 -15.71 -3.92
N ASN A 118 -11.38 -15.55 -5.22
CA ASN A 118 -10.21 -16.13 -5.88
C ASN A 118 -8.90 -15.58 -5.28
N TYR A 119 -8.86 -14.29 -4.94
CA TYR A 119 -7.69 -13.65 -4.35
C TYR A 119 -7.34 -14.26 -2.98
N LEU A 120 -8.34 -14.46 -2.11
CA LEU A 120 -8.14 -15.05 -0.79
C LEU A 120 -7.82 -16.55 -0.87
N GLU A 121 -8.50 -17.29 -1.75
CA GLU A 121 -8.27 -18.72 -1.93
C GLU A 121 -6.90 -18.99 -2.57
N CYS A 122 -6.47 -18.24 -3.59
CA CYS A 122 -5.22 -18.53 -4.31
C CYS A 122 -3.96 -17.94 -3.64
N ILE A 123 -4.04 -16.77 -2.99
CA ILE A 123 -2.85 -16.13 -2.40
C ILE A 123 -2.69 -16.51 -0.93
N TYR A 124 -3.78 -16.50 -0.17
CA TYR A 124 -3.76 -16.73 1.28
C TYR A 124 -4.24 -18.14 1.67
N ASN A 125 -4.73 -18.94 0.73
CA ASN A 125 -5.27 -20.29 0.98
C ASN A 125 -6.40 -20.30 2.02
N VAL A 126 -7.20 -19.23 2.06
CA VAL A 126 -8.33 -19.11 2.98
C VAL A 126 -9.59 -19.66 2.30
N PRO A 127 -10.27 -20.66 2.89
CA PRO A 127 -11.49 -21.20 2.31
C PRO A 127 -12.67 -20.26 2.60
N VAL A 128 -13.30 -19.74 1.55
CA VAL A 128 -14.38 -18.76 1.66
C VAL A 128 -15.72 -19.38 1.31
N ALA A 129 -16.71 -19.24 2.21
CA ALA A 129 -18.07 -19.73 1.99
C ALA A 129 -18.91 -18.74 1.18
N ALA A 130 -18.92 -17.47 1.59
CA ALA A 130 -19.70 -16.43 0.93
C ALA A 130 -19.04 -15.05 1.04
N VAL A 131 -19.25 -14.21 0.02
CA VAL A 131 -18.74 -12.83 -0.01
C VAL A 131 -19.88 -11.87 -0.33
N ARG A 132 -20.05 -10.87 0.54
CA ARG A 132 -21.00 -9.77 0.35
C ARG A 132 -20.24 -8.45 0.36
N THR A 133 -20.49 -7.60 -0.62
CA THR A 133 -19.82 -6.30 -0.72
C THR A 133 -20.83 -5.17 -0.73
N ARG A 134 -20.43 -4.02 -0.21
CA ARG A 134 -21.16 -2.75 -0.33
C ARG A 134 -20.20 -1.60 -0.56
N VAL A 135 -20.67 -0.57 -1.26
CA VAL A 135 -19.90 0.67 -1.43
C VAL A 135 -20.21 1.60 -0.27
N GLN A 136 -19.17 2.08 0.40
CA GLN A 136 -19.27 3.06 1.47
C GLN A 136 -18.91 4.45 0.92
N HIS A 137 -19.86 5.37 1.00
CA HIS A 137 -19.62 6.76 0.64
C HIS A 137 -18.87 7.46 1.79
N GLY A 138 -17.78 8.16 1.45
CA GLY A 138 -17.06 9.05 2.36
C GLY A 138 -17.85 10.33 2.65
N SER A 139 -17.57 11.00 3.76
CA SER A 139 -18.22 12.28 4.06
C SER A 139 -17.82 13.37 3.06
N ASN A 140 -18.77 14.22 2.69
CA ASN A 140 -18.54 15.42 1.87
C ASN A 140 -19.00 16.72 2.58
N ARG A 141 -19.07 16.67 3.92
CA ARG A 141 -19.54 17.80 4.73
C ARG A 141 -18.42 18.77 5.10
N ARG A 142 -17.18 18.29 5.19
CA ARG A 142 -16.02 19.09 5.60
C ARG A 142 -15.74 20.17 4.55
N ARG A 143 -15.41 21.37 5.02
CA ARG A 143 -15.00 22.49 4.17
C ARG A 143 -13.66 23.04 4.61
N ASP A 144 -12.95 23.62 3.64
CA ASP A 144 -11.72 24.35 3.86
C ASP A 144 -11.96 25.78 4.37
N HIS A 145 -10.88 26.43 4.77
CA HIS A 145 -10.86 27.86 5.11
C HIS A 145 -11.28 28.77 3.92
N ARG A 146 -11.27 28.25 2.68
CA ARG A 146 -11.80 28.90 1.47
C ARG A 146 -13.25 28.49 1.15
N ASN A 147 -13.96 27.85 2.08
CA ASN A 147 -15.32 27.35 1.90
C ASN A 147 -15.50 26.27 0.78
N VAL A 148 -14.40 25.68 0.29
CA VAL A 148 -14.41 24.57 -0.67
C VAL A 148 -14.70 23.26 0.05
N ARG A 149 -15.56 22.40 -0.52
CA ARG A 149 -15.89 21.10 0.08
C ARG A 149 -14.76 20.10 -0.15
N ILE A 150 -14.31 19.43 0.92
CA ILE A 150 -13.36 18.31 0.83
C ILE A 150 -14.13 17.00 0.92
N LYS A 151 -14.04 16.22 -0.16
CA LYS A 151 -14.62 14.89 -0.24
C LYS A 151 -13.64 13.85 0.31
N GLN A 152 -14.09 13.11 1.32
CA GLN A 152 -13.37 11.91 1.74
C GLN A 152 -13.52 10.81 0.67
N PRO A 153 -12.46 10.04 0.38
CA PRO A 153 -12.51 9.01 -0.66
C PRO A 153 -13.53 7.92 -0.29
N ASP A 154 -14.29 7.52 -1.30
CA ASP A 154 -15.21 6.38 -1.19
C ASP A 154 -14.40 5.08 -1.22
N TYR A 155 -14.87 4.08 -0.49
CA TYR A 155 -14.22 2.77 -0.44
C TYR A 155 -15.27 1.67 -0.43
N LYS A 156 -14.89 0.47 -0.85
CA LYS A 156 -15.78 -0.69 -0.85
C LYS A 156 -15.45 -1.58 0.35
N VAL A 157 -16.50 -2.01 1.04
CA VAL A 157 -16.39 -2.92 2.20
C VAL A 157 -16.85 -4.30 1.77
N ALA A 158 -16.07 -5.31 2.14
CA ALA A 158 -16.40 -6.72 1.93
C ALA A 158 -16.61 -7.42 3.28
N TYR A 159 -17.68 -8.18 3.37
CA TYR A 159 -18.00 -9.14 4.42
C TYR A 159 -17.76 -10.54 3.85
N VAL A 160 -16.83 -11.25 4.46
CA VAL A 160 -16.38 -12.57 4.01
C VAL A 160 -16.73 -13.57 5.08
N GLN A 161 -17.53 -14.57 4.75
CA GLN A 161 -17.81 -15.70 5.63
C GLN A 161 -16.80 -16.80 5.36
N LEU A 162 -16.09 -17.22 6.41
CA LEU A 162 -15.14 -18.33 6.34
C LEU A 162 -15.89 -19.66 6.19
N ALA A 163 -15.29 -20.59 5.45
CA ALA A 163 -15.83 -21.94 5.35
C ALA A 163 -15.35 -22.83 6.51
N HIS A 164 -15.92 -24.02 6.60
CA HIS A 164 -15.54 -25.08 7.56
C HIS A 164 -15.69 -24.71 9.04
N GLY A 165 -16.56 -23.74 9.38
CA GLY A 165 -16.80 -23.34 10.76
C GLY A 165 -15.59 -22.70 11.44
N GLN A 166 -14.65 -22.14 10.66
CA GLN A 166 -13.52 -21.41 11.21
C GLN A 166 -13.97 -20.10 11.83
N THR A 167 -13.53 -19.85 13.06
CA THR A 167 -13.78 -18.60 13.78
C THR A 167 -12.57 -17.68 13.65
N PHE A 168 -12.81 -16.39 13.41
CA PHE A 168 -11.76 -15.39 13.34
C PHE A 168 -12.05 -14.23 14.29
N THR A 169 -11.12 -13.97 15.19
CA THR A 169 -11.13 -12.79 16.06
C THR A 169 -10.01 -11.85 15.64
N PHE A 170 -10.33 -10.56 15.53
CA PHE A 170 -9.33 -9.56 15.14
C PHE A 170 -8.30 -9.42 16.27
N PRO A 171 -7.01 -9.72 16.03
CA PRO A 171 -6.00 -9.70 17.08
C PRO A 171 -5.76 -8.29 17.60
N ASP A 172 -5.38 -8.18 18.86
CA ASP A 172 -4.90 -6.91 19.39
C ASP A 172 -3.46 -6.65 18.93
N LEU A 173 -3.28 -5.59 18.14
CA LEU A 173 -1.99 -5.24 17.54
C LEU A 173 -1.14 -4.40 18.50
N PHE A 174 -1.75 -3.77 19.51
CA PHE A 174 -1.09 -2.82 20.40
C PHE A 174 -1.36 -3.15 21.88
N PRO A 175 -0.79 -4.26 22.39
CA PRO A 175 -0.95 -4.63 23.79
C PRO A 175 -0.31 -3.57 24.70
N GLU A 176 -1.03 -3.12 25.73
CA GLU A 176 -0.65 -2.00 26.61
C GLU A 176 0.71 -2.18 27.31
N GLY A 177 1.19 -3.42 27.48
CA GLY A 177 2.48 -3.73 28.12
C GLY A 177 3.69 -3.69 27.19
N LYS A 178 3.50 -3.64 25.86
CA LYS A 178 4.61 -3.65 24.90
C LYS A 178 4.98 -2.22 24.54
N ARG A 179 5.77 -1.57 25.41
CA ARG A 179 6.36 -0.27 25.09
C ARG A 179 7.15 -0.43 23.79
N PRO A 180 6.91 0.40 22.75
CA PRO A 180 7.77 0.42 21.58
C PRO A 180 9.16 0.78 22.09
N GLY A 181 10.16 -0.08 21.87
CA GLY A 181 11.47 0.00 22.50
C GLY A 181 11.93 1.45 22.65
N GLY A 182 11.71 2.00 23.85
CA GLY A 182 12.13 3.35 24.17
C GLY A 182 13.63 3.31 24.04
N SER A 183 14.18 4.05 23.08
CA SER A 183 15.62 4.27 23.12
C SER A 183 15.90 4.89 24.49
N SER A 184 16.89 4.39 25.22
CA SER A 184 17.28 4.92 26.55
C SER A 184 17.26 6.45 26.54
N THR A 185 17.79 7.03 25.47
CA THR A 185 17.87 8.46 25.20
C THR A 185 16.54 9.21 25.29
N ASP A 186 15.43 8.66 24.77
CA ASP A 186 14.13 9.34 24.83
C ASP A 186 13.53 9.32 26.23
N GLU A 187 13.79 8.27 27.01
CA GLU A 187 13.39 8.20 28.42
C GLU A 187 14.28 9.16 29.24
N ASP A 188 15.60 9.16 29.00
CA ASP A 188 16.57 10.04 29.65
C ASP A 188 16.23 11.54 29.42
N LEU A 189 15.85 11.92 28.20
CA LEU A 189 15.44 13.30 27.89
C LEU A 189 14.14 13.69 28.61
N ARG A 190 13.16 12.78 28.70
CA ARG A 190 11.91 13.02 29.43
C ARG A 190 12.17 13.20 30.91
N ASP A 191 13.05 12.38 31.48
CA ASP A 191 13.40 12.43 32.89
C ASP A 191 14.16 13.73 33.23
N GLN A 192 15.07 14.16 32.37
CA GLN A 192 15.74 15.46 32.50
C GLN A 192 14.75 16.63 32.48
N VAL A 193 13.81 16.64 31.53
CA VAL A 193 12.78 17.70 31.44
C VAL A 193 11.87 17.67 32.68
N LEU A 194 11.49 16.49 33.16
CA LEU A 194 10.65 16.34 34.35
C LEU A 194 11.38 16.82 35.61
N GLU A 195 12.67 16.49 35.74
CA GLU A 195 13.48 16.92 36.86
C GLU A 195 13.70 18.44 36.85
N GLU A 196 13.96 19.02 35.68
CA GLU A 196 14.08 20.47 35.53
C GLU A 196 12.77 21.19 35.88
N GLN A 197 11.62 20.65 35.47
CA GLN A 197 10.31 21.18 35.87
C GLN A 197 10.10 21.08 37.38
N ARG A 198 10.45 19.96 38.02
CA ARG A 198 10.36 19.80 39.49
C ARG A 198 11.22 20.82 40.22
N ARG A 199 12.44 21.06 39.75
CA ARG A 199 13.34 22.09 40.29
C ARG A 199 12.75 23.49 40.16
N ARG A 200 12.16 23.81 39.01
CA ARG A 200 11.50 25.11 38.74
C ARG A 200 10.21 25.30 39.55
N GLN A 201 9.51 24.22 39.87
CA GLN A 201 8.24 24.21 40.61
C GLN A 201 8.40 24.27 42.13
N SER A 202 9.57 24.58 42.67
CA SER A 202 9.78 24.83 44.11
C SER A 202 9.80 26.33 44.42
N PRO A 203 8.65 27.06 44.42
CA PRO A 203 8.61 28.42 44.93
C PRO A 203 8.64 28.40 46.47
N ASP A 204 9.40 29.32 47.06
CA ASP A 204 9.31 29.58 48.50
C ASP A 204 8.02 30.37 48.79
N PRO A 205 7.06 29.82 49.57
CA PRO A 205 5.81 30.50 49.88
C PRO A 205 5.99 31.85 50.58
N ARG A 206 7.14 32.08 51.25
CA ARG A 206 7.44 33.32 51.98
C ARG A 206 7.98 34.44 51.10
N ARG A 207 8.33 34.15 49.83
CA ARG A 207 8.94 35.11 48.90
C ARG A 207 7.98 36.09 48.23
N GLY A 208 6.67 35.98 48.49
CA GLY A 208 5.66 36.96 48.06
C GLY A 208 5.61 37.25 46.55
N GLY A 209 6.05 36.30 45.71
CA GLY A 209 6.08 36.48 44.24
C GLY A 209 7.35 37.14 43.67
N VAL A 210 8.38 37.43 44.50
CA VAL A 210 9.65 37.98 44.01
C VAL A 210 10.50 36.88 43.35
N PRO A 211 10.96 37.04 42.09
CA PRO A 211 11.75 36.03 41.37
C PRO A 211 13.03 35.60 42.11
N GLY A 212 13.29 34.29 42.16
CA GLY A 212 14.41 33.66 42.87
C GLY A 212 15.81 33.87 42.30
N TRP A 213 15.94 34.59 41.18
CA TRP A 213 17.21 34.74 40.45
C TRP A 213 18.02 36.00 40.82
N PHE A 214 17.41 36.98 41.51
CA PHE A 214 18.13 38.12 42.09
C PHE A 214 18.76 37.72 43.43
N GLY A 215 20.09 37.64 43.49
CA GLY A 215 20.88 37.28 44.68
C GLY A 215 21.68 38.47 45.22
N LEU A 216 21.00 39.57 45.53
CA LEU A 216 21.55 40.75 46.22
C LEU A 216 21.71 40.48 47.73
#